data_AF-A0A358TYY0-F1
#
_entry.id   AF-A0A358TYY0-F1
#
_cell.length_a   1.000
_cell.length_b   1.000
_cell.length_c   1.000
_cell.angle_alpha   90.00
_cell.angle_beta   90.00
_cell.angle_gamma   90.00
#
_symmetry.space_group_name_H-M   'P 1'
#
loop_
_entity.id
_entity.type
_entity.pdbx_description
1 polymer ?
#
loop_
_entity_poly.entity_id
_entity_poly.type
_entity_poly.pdbx_seq_one_letter_code
_entity_poly.pdbx_strand_id
1 'polypeptide(L)'
;MVERLMVVSAGELILVSQLPIPFKRSASELRGVSVNSLMPLKEAVDEVERQLIDRALEKYGSTYKAAAALGVNQSTIVRRMARFRRAAAESSVRH
;
A
#
# COMPACT_ATOMS: atom_id res chain seq x y z
N MET A 1 21.31 -0.55 -28.27
CA MET A 1 20.44 0.61 -27.93
C MET A 1 20.03 0.55 -26.46
N VAL A 2 20.98 0.91 -25.58
CA VAL A 2 20.83 1.14 -24.12
C VAL A 2 21.53 2.45 -23.70
N GLU A 3 22.03 3.21 -24.68
CA GLU A 3 23.06 4.23 -24.49
C GLU A 3 22.51 5.63 -24.17
N ARG A 4 21.18 5.86 -24.26
CA ARG A 4 20.58 7.19 -24.02
C ARG A 4 20.04 7.44 -22.61
N LEU A 5 20.16 6.50 -21.68
CA LEU A 5 19.83 6.76 -20.27
C LEU A 5 21.03 7.29 -19.46
N MET A 6 22.25 7.21 -20.01
CA MET A 6 23.49 7.45 -19.27
C MET A 6 23.98 8.92 -19.31
N VAL A 7 23.33 9.79 -20.09
CA VAL A 7 23.81 11.17 -20.34
C VAL A 7 22.97 12.21 -19.57
N VAL A 8 22.44 11.86 -18.40
CA VAL A 8 21.77 12.86 -17.52
C VAL A 8 22.06 12.65 -16.03
N SER A 9 23.28 12.24 -15.66
CA SER A 9 23.84 12.62 -14.36
C SER A 9 25.36 12.52 -14.40
N ALA A 10 26.06 13.58 -14.00
CA ALA A 10 27.49 13.53 -13.68
C ALA A 10 27.73 12.86 -12.30
N GLY A 11 26.87 11.92 -11.89
CA GLY A 11 26.85 11.32 -10.56
C GLY A 11 26.17 9.96 -10.58
N GLU A 12 26.68 9.07 -9.74
CA GLU A 12 26.42 7.62 -9.65
C GLU A 12 24.96 7.23 -9.37
N LEU A 13 24.08 8.19 -9.08
CA LEU A 13 22.67 7.97 -8.75
C LEU A 13 21.75 8.83 -9.63
N ILE A 14 20.74 8.20 -10.23
CA ILE A 14 19.69 8.87 -11.00
C ILE A 14 18.53 9.20 -10.06
N LEU A 15 18.26 10.49 -9.79
CA LEU A 15 17.05 10.90 -9.09
C LEU A 15 15.82 10.85 -10.01
N VAL A 16 14.65 10.49 -9.45
CA VAL A 16 13.37 10.47 -10.16
C VAL A 16 13.04 11.82 -10.81
N SER A 17 13.52 12.93 -10.23
CA SER A 17 13.38 14.28 -10.78
C SER A 17 14.09 14.48 -12.14
N GLN A 18 15.11 13.67 -12.42
CA GLN A 18 15.98 13.74 -13.60
C GLN A 18 15.50 12.84 -14.75
N LEU A 19 14.43 12.06 -14.56
CA LEU A 19 13.90 11.21 -15.61
C LEU A 19 13.23 12.02 -16.73
N PRO A 20 13.47 11.72 -18.02
CA PRO A 20 12.81 12.38 -19.15
C PRO A 20 11.28 12.30 -19.07
N ILE A 21 10.59 13.28 -19.64
CA ILE A 21 9.11 13.42 -19.61
C ILE A 21 8.33 12.13 -19.96
N PRO A 22 8.75 11.26 -20.92
CA PRO A 22 8.08 9.98 -21.18
C PRO A 22 8.07 9.00 -19.99
N PHE A 23 9.01 9.13 -19.06
CA PHE A 23 9.08 8.35 -17.82
C PHE A 23 8.40 9.06 -16.65
N LYS A 24 8.11 10.36 -16.79
CA LYS A 24 7.22 11.10 -15.89
C LYS A 24 5.78 10.77 -16.29
N ARG A 25 5.32 9.54 -16.01
CA ARG A 25 3.88 9.27 -15.97
C ARG A 25 3.26 10.30 -15.03
N SER A 26 2.36 11.11 -15.55
CA SER A 26 1.68 12.13 -14.76
C SER A 26 0.98 11.47 -13.58
N ALA A 27 1.23 11.93 -12.37
CA ALA A 27 0.50 11.54 -11.16
C ALA A 27 -1.04 11.78 -11.26
N SER A 28 -1.52 12.33 -12.37
CA SER A 28 -2.93 12.68 -12.63
C SER A 28 -3.83 11.52 -13.09
N GLU A 29 -3.35 10.27 -13.21
CA GLU A 29 -4.21 9.08 -13.46
C GLU A 29 -4.35 8.16 -12.23
N LEU A 30 -3.98 8.63 -11.04
CA LEU A 30 -4.05 7.84 -9.80
C LEU A 30 -5.51 7.54 -9.39
N ARG A 31 -5.96 6.30 -9.60
CA ARG A 31 -7.01 5.70 -8.76
C ARG A 31 -6.67 4.24 -8.42
N GLY A 32 -6.26 3.98 -7.18
CA GLY A 32 -6.43 2.67 -6.54
C GLY A 32 -5.18 1.78 -6.35
N VAL A 33 -5.47 0.55 -5.93
CA VAL A 33 -4.54 -0.49 -5.45
C VAL A 33 -3.52 -0.89 -6.53
N SER A 34 -2.25 -1.00 -6.14
CA SER A 34 -1.15 -1.48 -6.98
C SER A 34 -0.68 -2.87 -6.53
N VAL A 35 -0.52 -3.81 -7.47
CA VAL A 35 0.00 -5.16 -7.19
C VAL A 35 1.46 -5.22 -7.62
N ASN A 36 2.37 -5.37 -6.65
CA ASN A 36 3.81 -5.34 -6.89
C ASN A 36 4.42 -6.74 -7.10
N SER A 37 3.75 -7.79 -6.62
CA SER A 37 4.18 -9.18 -6.75
C SER A 37 2.98 -10.11 -6.68
N LEU A 38 3.15 -11.35 -7.16
CA LEU A 38 2.13 -12.39 -7.06
C LEU A 38 2.11 -12.97 -5.65
N MET A 39 0.91 -13.10 -5.08
CA MET A 39 0.66 -13.82 -3.83
C MET A 39 -0.71 -14.50 -3.89
N PRO A 40 -1.00 -15.49 -3.02
CA PRO A 40 -2.31 -16.11 -2.97
C PRO A 40 -3.40 -15.06 -2.77
N LEU A 41 -4.49 -15.14 -3.56
CA LEU A 41 -5.55 -14.12 -3.59
C LEU A 41 -6.11 -13.81 -2.20
N LYS A 42 -6.26 -14.83 -1.36
CA LYS A 42 -6.74 -14.68 0.02
C LYS A 42 -5.83 -13.77 0.84
N GLU A 43 -4.52 -13.95 0.73
CA GLU A 43 -3.54 -13.13 1.44
C GLU A 43 -3.50 -11.70 0.86
N ALA A 44 -3.63 -11.55 -0.46
CA ALA A 44 -3.71 -10.24 -1.11
C ALA A 44 -4.91 -9.43 -0.61
N VAL A 45 -6.08 -10.06 -0.53
CA VAL A 45 -7.29 -9.44 0.01
C VAL A 45 -7.09 -9.07 1.48
N ASP A 46 -6.59 -10.00 2.30
CA ASP A 46 -6.37 -9.74 3.73
C ASP A 46 -5.37 -8.57 3.94
N GLU A 47 -4.33 -8.48 3.11
CA GLU A 47 -3.33 -7.41 3.18
C GLU A 47 -3.89 -6.05 2.72
N VAL A 48 -4.65 -6.01 1.62
CA VAL A 48 -5.35 -4.80 1.18
C VAL A 48 -6.30 -4.31 2.26
N GLU A 49 -7.08 -5.22 2.86
CA GLU A 49 -8.00 -4.91 3.94
C GLU A 49 -7.28 -4.36 5.17
N ARG A 50 -6.18 -5.00 5.58
CA ARG A 50 -5.36 -4.53 6.70
C ARG A 50 -4.86 -3.12 6.45
N GLN A 51 -4.22 -2.88 5.31
CA GLN A 51 -3.68 -1.57 4.96
C GLN A 51 -4.75 -0.47 4.88
N LEU A 52 -5.93 -0.77 4.32
CA LEU A 52 -7.02 0.20 4.24
C LEU A 52 -7.59 0.53 5.63
N ILE A 53 -7.73 -0.49 6.48
CA ILE A 53 -8.21 -0.31 7.86
C ILE A 53 -7.22 0.51 8.68
N ASP A 54 -5.93 0.18 8.61
CA ASP A 54 -4.86 0.90 9.33
C ASP A 54 -4.85 2.38 8.90
N ARG A 55 -4.83 2.66 7.59
CA ARG A 55 -4.87 4.03 7.06
C ARG A 55 -6.14 4.79 7.46
N ALA A 56 -7.29 4.12 7.47
CA ALA A 56 -8.54 4.75 7.89
C ALA A 56 -8.54 5.06 9.39
N LEU A 57 -8.00 4.18 10.23
CA LEU A 57 -7.89 4.42 11.67
C LEU A 57 -6.90 5.54 11.97
N GLU A 58 -5.74 5.57 11.31
CA GLU A 58 -4.77 6.66 11.42
C GLU A 58 -5.38 8.00 11.00
N LYS A 59 -6.15 8.02 9.90
CA LYS A 59 -6.75 9.25 9.36
C LYS A 59 -7.95 9.75 10.18
N TYR A 60 -8.79 8.85 10.68
CA TYR A 60 -10.09 9.22 11.27
C TYR A 60 -10.17 9.02 12.79
N GLY A 61 -9.22 8.30 13.39
CA GLY A 61 -9.04 8.16 14.85
C GLY A 61 -10.05 7.29 15.59
N SER A 62 -11.08 6.75 14.92
CA SER A 62 -12.03 5.83 15.54
C SER A 62 -12.54 4.74 14.60
N THR A 63 -12.89 3.59 15.17
CA THR A 63 -13.45 2.46 14.41
C THR A 63 -14.77 2.82 13.74
N TYR A 64 -15.59 3.65 14.37
CA TYR A 64 -16.84 4.15 13.80
C TYR A 64 -16.60 4.99 12.54
N LYS A 65 -15.71 6.00 12.62
CA LYS A 65 -15.41 6.88 11.48
C LYS A 65 -14.68 6.14 10.37
N ALA A 66 -13.76 5.23 10.71
CA ALA A 66 -13.08 4.39 9.74
C ALA A 66 -14.07 3.48 8.99
N ALA A 67 -15.03 2.88 9.69
CA ALA A 67 -16.06 2.06 9.07
C ALA A 67 -16.93 2.85 8.09
N ALA A 68 -17.36 4.06 8.48
CA ALA A 68 -18.10 4.96 7.61
C ALA A 68 -17.29 5.36 6.36
N ALA A 69 -16.01 5.69 6.52
CA ALA A 69 -15.13 6.06 5.41
C ALA A 69 -14.85 4.89 4.44
N LEU A 70 -14.79 3.67 4.96
CA LEU A 70 -14.57 2.45 4.17
C LEU A 70 -15.87 1.81 3.66
N GLY A 71 -17.03 2.37 3.99
CA GLY A 71 -18.33 1.85 3.54
C GLY A 71 -18.70 0.48 4.13
N VAL A 72 -18.24 0.19 5.35
CA VAL A 72 -18.52 -1.08 6.05
C VAL A 72 -19.10 -0.84 7.44
N ASN A 73 -19.64 -1.89 8.06
CA ASN A 73 -20.10 -1.83 9.45
C ASN A 73 -18.92 -1.77 10.43
N GLN A 74 -19.08 -1.04 11.54
CA GLN A 74 -18.05 -0.92 12.60
C GLN A 74 -17.60 -2.28 13.15
N SER A 75 -18.52 -3.23 13.32
CA SER A 75 -18.22 -4.59 13.77
C SER A 75 -17.27 -5.34 12.82
N THR A 76 -17.30 -5.01 11.52
CA THR A 76 -16.38 -5.57 10.52
C THR A 76 -14.95 -5.13 10.77
N ILE A 77 -14.75 -3.83 11.05
CA ILE A 77 -13.44 -3.27 11.38
C ILE A 77 -12.88 -3.94 12.64
N VAL A 78 -13.68 -3.99 13.71
CA VAL A 78 -13.29 -4.60 15.00
C VAL A 78 -12.90 -6.07 14.83
N ARG A 79 -13.72 -6.86 14.12
CA ARG A 79 -13.44 -8.29 13.88
C ARG A 79 -12.15 -8.49 13.09
N ARG A 80 -11.90 -7.67 12.07
CA ARG A 80 -10.69 -7.75 11.24
C ARG A 80 -9.44 -7.37 12.01
N MET A 81 -9.48 -6.30 12.80
CA MET A 81 -8.37 -5.91 13.68
C MET A 81 -8.00 -7.03 14.66
N ALA A 82 -8.99 -7.66 15.29
CA ALA A 82 -8.75 -8.77 16.21
C ALA A 82 -8.14 -10.00 15.51
N ARG A 83 -8.51 -10.26 14.25
CA ARG A 83 -7.90 -11.31 13.42
C ARG A 83 -6.44 -10.97 13.11
N PHE A 84 -6.15 -9.75 12.66
CA PHE A 84 -4.79 -9.35 12.27
C PHE A 84 -3.81 -9.33 13.44
N ARG A 85 -4.25 -8.89 14.63
CA ARG A 85 -3.43 -8.93 15.85
C ARG A 85 -3.02 -10.36 16.23
N ARG A 86 -3.94 -11.33 16.10
CA ARG A 86 -3.63 -12.75 16.35
C ARG A 86 -2.65 -13.32 15.35
N ALA A 87 -2.85 -13.05 14.06
CA ALA A 87 -1.93 -13.49 13.00
C ALA A 87 -0.50 -12.93 13.17
N ALA A 88 -0.37 -11.66 13.59
CA ALA A 88 0.93 -11.06 13.89
C ALA A 88 1.61 -11.74 15.09
N ALA A 89 0.87 -11.99 16.17
CA ALA A 89 1.38 -12.68 17.36
C ALA A 89 1.85 -14.11 17.04
N GLU A 90 1.11 -14.85 16.20
CA GLU A 90 1.47 -16.21 15.78
C GLU A 90 2.71 -16.26 14.87
N SER A 91 2.99 -15.16 14.15
CA SER A 91 4.16 -15.04 13.28
C SER A 91 5.43 -14.73 14.09
N SER A 92 5.33 -13.93 15.16
CA SER A 92 6.45 -13.62 16.06
C SER A 92 6.90 -14.78 16.95
N VAL A 93 6.07 -15.81 17.13
CA VAL A 93 6.42 -16.98 17.97
C VAL A 93 7.17 -18.07 17.19
N ARG A 94 7.20 -17.98 15.85
CA ARG A 94 7.89 -18.94 14.96
C ARG A 94 9.29 -18.47 14.51
N HIS A 95 9.82 -17.41 15.09
CA HIS A 95 11.20 -16.95 14.93
C HIS A 95 11.84 -16.87 16.32
#